data_AF-A0A538JWY9-F1
#
_entry.id   AF-A0A538JWY9-F1
#
_cell.length_a   1.000
_cell.length_b   1.000
_cell.length_c   1.000
_cell.angle_alpha   90.00
_cell.angle_beta   90.00
_cell.angle_gamma   90.00
#
_symmetry.space_group_name_H-M   'P 1'
#
loop_
_entity.id
_entity.type
_entity.pdbx_description
1 polymer ?
#
loop_
_entity_poly.entity_id
_entity_poly.type
_entity_poly.pdbx_seq_one_letter_code
_entity_poly.pdbx_strand_id
1 'polypeptide(L)'
;MRLRRPRFTELIDRQLDLFEREHRGLIEDCVAAERAYDRAGRGEAEERYGDYVDLVETGTEVLADLRDNFASTLDEDAAEEYEDAFNRAVLKRFRRFALEIEER
;
A
#
# COMPACT_ATOMS: atom_id res chain seq x y z
N MET A 1 -2.85 5.79 -31.62
CA MET A 1 -3.24 6.53 -30.40
C MET A 1 -1.99 6.76 -29.56
N ARG A 2 -1.59 8.01 -29.30
CA ARG A 2 -0.59 8.30 -28.26
C ARG A 2 -1.30 8.14 -26.93
N LEU A 3 -1.00 7.07 -26.19
CA LEU A 3 -1.41 6.95 -24.79
C LEU A 3 -0.77 8.14 -24.06
N ARG A 4 -1.59 9.11 -23.65
CA ARG A 4 -1.14 10.22 -22.82
C ARG A 4 -0.64 9.59 -21.52
N ARG A 5 0.61 9.81 -21.14
CA ARG A 5 1.10 9.37 -19.81
C ARG A 5 0.15 9.97 -18.77
N PRO A 6 -0.38 9.18 -17.82
CA PRO A 6 -1.22 9.69 -16.76
C PRO A 6 -0.45 10.76 -15.96
N ARG A 7 -1.15 11.82 -15.56
CA ARG A 7 -0.55 13.06 -15.03
C ARG A 7 0.40 12.82 -13.84
N PHE A 8 0.09 11.83 -12.99
CA PHE A 8 0.80 11.58 -11.74
C PHE A 8 1.73 10.36 -11.76
N THR A 9 1.83 9.60 -12.86
CA THR A 9 2.55 8.32 -12.87
C THR A 9 3.99 8.43 -12.37
N GLU A 10 4.77 9.38 -12.90
CA GLU A 10 6.17 9.53 -12.53
C GLU A 10 6.37 10.04 -11.09
N LEU A 11 5.37 10.71 -10.50
CA LEU A 11 5.40 11.12 -9.11
C LEU A 11 5.09 9.93 -8.19
N ILE A 12 3.99 9.23 -8.48
CA ILE A 12 3.55 8.06 -7.72
C ILE A 12 4.62 6.99 -7.73
N ASP A 13 5.27 6.72 -8.87
CA ASP A 13 6.37 5.76 -8.96
C ASP A 13 7.50 6.12 -7.98
N ARG A 14 7.85 7.41 -7.87
CA ARG A 14 8.89 7.88 -6.94
C ARG A 14 8.46 7.82 -5.48
N GLN A 15 7.20 8.13 -5.19
CA GLN A 15 6.62 8.00 -3.84
C GLN A 15 6.64 6.53 -3.39
N LEU A 16 6.23 5.61 -4.26
CA LEU A 16 6.25 4.17 -3.98
C LEU A 16 7.66 3.59 -3.91
N ASP A 17 8.61 4.11 -4.71
CA ASP A 17 10.03 3.76 -4.59
C ASP A 17 10.61 4.21 -3.23
N LEU A 18 10.21 5.38 -2.75
CA LEU A 18 10.63 5.88 -1.43
C LEU A 18 10.06 5.00 -0.32
N PHE A 19 8.75 4.73 -0.36
CA PHE A 19 8.08 3.82 0.58
C PHE A 19 8.79 2.46 0.64
N GLU A 20 9.07 1.83 -0.51
CA GLU A 20 9.74 0.53 -0.54
C GLU A 20 11.14 0.57 0.07
N ARG A 21 11.87 1.67 -0.12
CA ARG A 21 13.22 1.82 0.41
C ARG A 21 13.23 2.06 1.91
N GLU A 22 12.33 2.90 2.41
CA GLU A 22 12.27 3.29 3.83
C GLU A 22 11.58 2.23 4.69
N HIS A 23 10.57 1.55 4.14
CA HIS A 23 9.77 0.55 4.84
C HIS A 23 10.09 -0.88 4.39
N ARG A 24 11.29 -1.13 3.85
CA ARG A 24 11.72 -2.47 3.43
C ARG A 24 11.56 -3.51 4.53
N GLY A 25 11.94 -3.16 5.77
CA GLY A 25 11.80 -4.05 6.92
C GLY A 25 10.34 -4.46 7.15
N LEU A 26 9.43 -3.50 7.18
CA LEU A 26 7.98 -3.76 7.31
C LEU A 26 7.45 -4.67 6.19
N ILE A 27 7.90 -4.45 4.95
CA ILE A 27 7.51 -5.29 3.81
C ILE A 27 8.03 -6.73 3.99
N GLU A 28 9.29 -6.88 4.40
CA GLU A 28 9.91 -8.18 4.66
C GLU A 28 9.24 -8.92 5.82
N ASP A 29 8.92 -8.21 6.91
CA ASP A 29 8.22 -8.74 8.08
C ASP A 29 6.81 -9.19 7.72
N CYS A 30 6.07 -8.38 6.95
CA CYS A 30 4.74 -8.74 6.46
C CYS A 30 4.77 -10.01 5.60
N VAL A 31 5.75 -10.14 4.70
CA VAL A 31 5.96 -11.37 3.90
C VAL A 31 6.34 -12.56 4.77
N ALA A 32 7.11 -12.34 5.84
CA ALA A 32 7.48 -13.40 6.77
C ALA A 32 6.28 -13.88 7.59
N ALA A 33 5.44 -12.96 8.07
CA ALA A 33 4.21 -13.23 8.81
C ALA A 33 3.18 -13.98 7.95
N GLU A 34 2.95 -13.54 6.71
CA GLU A 34 2.08 -14.24 5.75
C GLU A 34 2.51 -15.70 5.58
N ARG A 35 3.80 -15.93 5.37
CA ARG A 35 4.38 -17.27 5.24
C ARG A 35 4.30 -18.09 6.52
N ALA A 36 4.36 -17.45 7.69
CA ALA A 36 4.23 -18.11 8.97
C ALA A 36 2.79 -18.56 9.21
N TYR A 37 1.82 -17.72 8.83
CA TYR A 37 0.40 -18.03 8.81
C TYR A 37 0.08 -19.20 7.86
N ASP A 38 0.56 -19.16 6.61
CA ASP A 38 0.33 -20.21 5.61
C ASP A 38 0.82 -21.61 6.06
N ARG A 39 1.85 -21.63 6.91
CA ARG A 39 2.44 -22.87 7.46
C ARG A 39 1.91 -23.25 8.83
N ALA A 40 1.11 -22.40 9.46
CA ALA A 40 0.64 -22.62 10.82
C ALA A 40 -0.34 -23.80 10.88
N GLY A 41 -0.24 -24.58 11.97
CA GLY A 41 -1.28 -25.54 12.31
C GLY A 41 -2.55 -24.83 12.77
N ARG A 42 -3.69 -25.53 12.75
CA ARG A 42 -5.00 -24.95 13.12
C ARG A 42 -5.03 -24.26 14.49
N GLY A 43 -4.19 -24.66 15.45
CA GLY A 43 -4.13 -24.05 16.78
C GLY A 43 -3.36 -22.73 16.85
N GLU A 44 -2.50 -22.44 15.87
CA GLU A 44 -1.69 -21.21 15.81
C GLU A 44 -2.13 -20.27 14.68
N ALA A 45 -2.98 -20.75 13.77
CA ALA A 45 -3.37 -20.01 12.57
C ALA A 45 -4.05 -18.66 12.87
N GLU A 46 -4.84 -18.58 13.95
CA GLU A 46 -5.51 -17.34 14.34
C GLU A 46 -4.53 -16.28 14.84
N GLU A 47 -3.62 -16.65 15.74
CA GLU A 47 -2.56 -15.77 16.25
C GLU A 47 -1.67 -15.26 15.10
N ARG A 48 -1.23 -16.16 14.22
CA ARG A 48 -0.36 -15.80 13.08
C ARG A 48 -1.09 -14.95 12.03
N TYR A 49 -2.40 -15.15 11.89
CA TYR A 49 -3.21 -14.30 11.04
C TYR A 49 -3.30 -12.89 11.62
N GLY A 50 -3.52 -12.77 12.94
CA GLY A 50 -3.49 -11.48 13.65
C GLY A 50 -2.16 -10.74 13.43
N ASP A 51 -1.03 -11.41 13.67
CA ASP A 51 0.30 -10.82 13.43
C ASP A 51 0.48 -10.31 11.99
N TYR A 52 -0.05 -11.05 11.01
CA TYR A 52 0.01 -10.65 9.61
C TYR A 52 -0.88 -9.44 9.31
N VAL A 53 -2.13 -9.43 9.82
CA VAL A 53 -3.09 -8.34 9.61
C VAL A 53 -2.57 -7.04 10.23
N ASP A 54 -2.04 -7.07 11.45
CA ASP A 54 -1.47 -5.87 12.10
C ASP A 54 -0.35 -5.22 11.25
N LEU A 55 0.49 -6.05 10.60
CA LEU A 55 1.53 -5.58 9.69
C LEU A 55 0.97 -5.04 8.37
N VAL A 56 -0.10 -5.65 7.86
CA VAL A 56 -0.83 -5.14 6.68
C VAL A 56 -1.44 -3.77 7.00
N GLU A 57 -2.15 -3.65 8.11
CA GLU A 57 -2.77 -2.39 8.55
C GLU A 57 -1.72 -1.29 8.67
N THR A 58 -0.59 -1.58 9.33
CA THR A 58 0.53 -0.64 9.48
C THR A 58 1.06 -0.18 8.11
N GLY A 59 1.25 -1.12 7.17
CA GLY A 59 1.71 -0.77 5.81
C GLY A 59 0.69 0.07 5.04
N THR A 60 -0.60 -0.24 5.20
CA THR A 60 -1.70 0.51 4.62
C THR A 60 -1.77 1.94 5.18
N GLU A 61 -1.60 2.13 6.50
CA GLU A 61 -1.60 3.45 7.15
C GLU A 61 -0.52 4.36 6.56
N VAL A 62 0.71 3.86 6.46
CA VAL A 62 1.82 4.64 5.90
C VAL A 62 1.55 5.05 4.45
N LEU A 63 0.96 4.17 3.65
CA LEU A 63 0.61 4.47 2.27
C LEU A 63 -0.56 5.46 2.15
N ALA A 64 -1.58 5.33 3.00
CA ALA A 64 -2.70 6.27 3.08
C ALA A 64 -2.21 7.66 3.51
N ASP A 65 -1.37 7.74 4.55
CA ASP A 65 -0.77 8.99 4.99
C ASP A 65 0.05 9.65 3.87
N LEU A 66 0.84 8.88 3.11
CA LEU A 66 1.60 9.39 1.98
C LEU A 66 0.70 9.94 0.87
N ARG A 67 -0.42 9.26 0.59
CA ARG A 67 -1.44 9.69 -0.36
C ARG A 67 -2.09 10.98 0.11
N ASP A 68 -2.68 10.97 1.30
CA ASP A 68 -3.55 12.03 1.81
C ASP A 68 -2.75 13.32 2.06
N ASN A 69 -1.51 13.21 2.55
CA ASN A 69 -0.63 14.35 2.71
C ASN A 69 -0.37 15.08 1.38
N PHE A 70 -0.14 14.35 0.28
CA PHE A 70 0.06 14.98 -1.02
C PHE A 70 -1.26 15.48 -1.63
N ALA A 71 -2.33 14.68 -1.54
CA ALA A 71 -3.66 15.04 -2.04
C ALA A 71 -4.17 16.34 -1.42
N SER A 72 -3.91 16.57 -0.12
CA SER A 72 -4.27 17.79 0.60
C SER A 72 -3.69 19.08 0.02
N THR A 73 -2.66 18.99 -0.83
CA THR A 73 -2.03 20.14 -1.49
C THR A 73 -2.63 20.48 -2.86
N LEU A 74 -3.54 19.64 -3.35
CA LEU A 74 -4.16 19.75 -4.67
C LEU A 74 -5.55 20.38 -4.56
N ASP A 75 -6.06 20.86 -5.69
CA ASP A 75 -7.49 21.11 -5.85
C ASP A 75 -8.29 19.81 -5.86
N GLU A 76 -9.59 19.88 -5.56
CA GLU A 76 -10.48 18.72 -5.38
C GLU A 76 -10.44 17.75 -6.57
N ASP A 77 -10.60 18.26 -7.80
CA ASP A 77 -10.57 17.43 -9.02
C ASP A 77 -9.20 16.75 -9.21
N ALA A 78 -8.11 17.45 -8.86
CA ALA A 78 -6.77 16.91 -8.95
C ALA A 78 -6.42 15.91 -7.85
N ALA A 79 -6.94 16.12 -6.64
CA ALA A 79 -6.82 15.21 -5.51
C ALA A 79 -7.48 13.88 -5.84
N GLU A 80 -8.72 13.89 -6.34
CA GLU A 80 -9.44 12.67 -6.72
C GLU A 80 -8.67 11.90 -7.82
N GLU A 81 -8.22 12.56 -8.90
CA GLU A 81 -7.42 11.89 -9.95
C GLU A 81 -6.13 11.26 -9.39
N TYR A 82 -5.47 11.95 -8.45
CA TYR A 82 -4.24 11.48 -7.83
C TYR A 82 -4.48 10.28 -6.92
N GLU A 83 -5.45 10.34 -6.00
CA GLU A 83 -5.79 9.26 -5.06
C GLU A 83 -6.12 7.98 -5.81
N ASP A 84 -6.94 8.12 -6.85
CA ASP A 84 -7.43 7.06 -7.69
C ASP A 84 -6.28 6.42 -8.50
N ALA A 85 -5.33 7.23 -8.99
CA ALA A 85 -4.10 6.74 -9.61
C ALA A 85 -3.15 6.07 -8.60
N PHE A 86 -3.05 6.60 -7.39
CA PHE A 86 -2.20 6.10 -6.32
C PHE A 86 -2.68 4.73 -5.83
N ASN A 87 -3.96 4.59 -5.49
CA ASN A 87 -4.58 3.33 -5.06
C ASN A 87 -4.38 2.22 -6.11
N ARG A 88 -4.55 2.55 -7.41
CA ARG A 88 -4.26 1.62 -8.52
C ARG A 88 -2.79 1.22 -8.60
N ALA A 89 -1.86 2.11 -8.27
CA ALA A 89 -0.43 1.81 -8.28
C ALA A 89 -0.05 0.93 -7.07
N VAL A 90 -0.59 1.21 -5.89
CA VAL A 90 -0.46 0.38 -4.69
C VAL A 90 -1.00 -1.02 -4.96
N LEU A 91 -2.21 -1.16 -5.54
CA LEU A 91 -2.76 -2.46 -5.92
C LEU A 91 -1.87 -3.24 -6.89
N LYS A 92 -1.15 -2.58 -7.79
CA LYS A 92 -0.24 -3.26 -8.72
C LYS A 92 1.05 -3.73 -8.05
N ARG A 93 1.64 -2.91 -7.18
CA ARG A 93 2.99 -3.12 -6.64
C ARG A 93 2.99 -3.78 -5.26
N PHE A 94 2.02 -3.44 -4.43
CA PHE A 94 1.90 -3.84 -3.03
C PHE A 94 0.51 -4.39 -2.73
N ARG A 95 0.06 -5.38 -3.52
CA ARG A 95 -1.28 -6.01 -3.43
C ARG A 95 -1.78 -6.25 -2.01
N ARG A 96 -0.92 -6.69 -1.10
CA ARG A 96 -1.26 -7.00 0.30
C ARG A 96 -1.75 -5.78 1.10
N PHE A 97 -1.18 -4.60 0.87
CA PHE A 97 -1.61 -3.36 1.54
C PHE A 97 -2.78 -2.67 0.82
N ALA A 98 -3.09 -3.10 -0.41
CA ALA A 98 -4.13 -2.47 -1.21
C ALA A 98 -5.55 -2.88 -0.80
N LEU A 99 -5.70 -3.97 -0.04
CA LEU A 99 -7.02 -4.50 0.31
C LEU A 99 -7.79 -3.57 1.25
N GLU A 100 -7.08 -2.78 2.04
CA GLU A 100 -7.66 -1.87 3.03
C GLU A 100 -7.50 -0.38 2.67
N ILE A 101 -6.71 -0.06 1.63
CA ILE A 101 -6.38 1.33 1.30
C ILE A 101 -7.57 2.12 0.71
N GLU A 102 -8.53 1.42 0.11
CA GLU A 102 -9.76 2.03 -0.42
C GLU A 102 -10.79 2.31 0.68
N GLU A 103 -10.65 1.68 1.85
CA GLU A 103 -11.52 1.87 3.02
C GLU A 103 -10.99 2.94 3.99
N ARG A 104 -9.80 3.49 3.71
CA ARG A 104 -9.06 4.48 4.51
C ARG A 104 -9.21 5.89 3.94
#